data_AF-A0A7X6DNT3-F1
#
_entry.id   AF-A0A7X6DNT3-F1
#
_cell.length_a   1.000
_cell.length_b   1.000
_cell.length_c   1.000
_cell.angle_alpha   90.00
_cell.angle_beta   90.00
_cell.angle_gamma   90.00
#
_symmetry.space_group_name_H-M   'P 1'
#
loop_
_entity.id
_entity.type
_entity.pdbx_description
1 polymer ?
#
loop_
_entity_poly.entity_id
_entity_poly.type
_entity_poly.pdbx_seq_one_letter_code
_entity_poly.pdbx_strand_id
1 'polypeptide(L)'
;MFKQPAVYILASKRNGTLYVGVTSNLAKRVWEHKNALVEGFTNRYRVHHLVYYELHEEMELAISREKQIKKWKRAWKLEMIEKQNSDWRDLSEEVS
;
A
#
# COMPACT_ATOMS: atom_id res chain seq x y z
N MET A 1 7.56 18.84 3.42
CA MET A 1 7.10 17.58 2.79
C MET A 1 5.59 17.64 2.67
N PHE A 2 5.07 17.71 1.45
CA PHE A 2 3.63 17.85 1.21
C PHE A 2 2.91 16.57 1.65
N LYS A 3 1.87 16.74 2.47
CA LYS A 3 1.01 15.63 2.89
C LYS A 3 -0.04 15.44 1.81
N GLN A 4 0.08 14.38 1.01
CA GLN A 4 -0.90 14.03 0.00
C GLN A 4 -1.60 12.72 0.42
N PRO A 5 -2.95 12.71 0.44
CA PRO A 5 -3.71 11.49 0.64
C PRO A 5 -3.32 10.41 -0.37
N ALA A 6 -3.12 9.19 0.11
CA ALA A 6 -2.76 8.06 -0.71
C ALA A 6 -3.42 6.78 -0.21
N VAL A 7 -3.96 5.98 -1.12
CA VAL A 7 -4.23 4.56 -0.88
C VAL A 7 -3.00 3.76 -1.27
N TYR A 8 -2.69 2.70 -0.54
CA TYR A 8 -1.51 1.88 -0.81
C TYR A 8 -1.78 0.41 -0.52
N ILE A 9 -0.99 -0.45 -1.18
CA ILE A 9 -0.95 -1.89 -0.91
C ILE A 9 0.47 -2.30 -0.55
N LEU A 10 0.59 -2.90 0.62
CA LEU A 10 1.79 -3.61 1.03
C LEU A 10 1.62 -5.11 0.80
N ALA A 11 2.71 -5.78 0.44
CA ALA A 11 2.75 -7.22 0.28
C ALA A 11 3.89 -7.86 1.09
N SER A 12 3.72 -9.11 1.51
CA SER A 12 4.81 -9.89 2.12
C SER A 12 5.76 -10.49 1.08
N LYS A 13 5.24 -10.82 -0.10
CA LYS A 13 5.97 -11.30 -1.29
C LYS A 13 5.03 -11.28 -2.50
N ARG A 14 5.55 -11.54 -3.70
CA ARG A 14 4.71 -11.75 -4.90
C ARG A 14 3.63 -12.78 -4.62
N ASN A 15 2.37 -12.42 -4.90
CA ASN A 15 1.19 -13.25 -4.63
C ASN A 15 1.01 -13.66 -3.15
N GLY A 16 1.63 -12.94 -2.21
CA GLY A 16 1.52 -13.17 -0.77
C GLY A 16 0.35 -12.46 -0.11
N THR A 17 0.45 -12.26 1.21
CA THR A 17 -0.52 -11.50 2.00
C THR A 17 -0.51 -10.05 1.53
N LEU A 18 -1.70 -9.48 1.32
CA LEU A 18 -1.87 -8.09 0.93
C LEU A 18 -2.49 -7.31 2.10
N TYR A 19 -1.93 -6.14 2.38
CA TYR A 19 -2.49 -5.15 3.29
C TYR A 19 -2.85 -3.90 2.50
N VAL A 20 -4.10 -3.46 2.60
CA VAL A 20 -4.60 -2.25 1.94
C VAL A 20 -4.85 -1.19 3.00
N GLY A 21 -4.28 0.00 2.82
CA GLY A 21 -4.44 1.10 3.75
C GLY A 21 -4.49 2.46 3.06
N VAL A 22 -4.77 3.48 3.86
CA VAL A 22 -4.79 4.89 3.45
C VAL A 22 -3.96 5.72 4.43
N THR A 23 -3.32 6.78 3.93
CA THR A 23 -2.50 7.70 4.74
C THR A 23 -2.41 9.07 4.07
N SER A 24 -2.18 10.15 4.84
CA SER A 24 -1.82 11.47 4.30
C SER A 24 -0.31 11.67 4.13
N ASN A 25 0.49 10.70 4.58
CA ASN A 25 1.94 10.70 4.43
C ASN A 25 2.40 9.27 4.12
N LEU A 26 2.57 8.97 2.83
CA LEU A 26 2.92 7.65 2.34
C LEU A 26 4.34 7.25 2.76
N ALA A 27 5.32 8.12 2.54
CA ALA A 27 6.72 7.89 2.90
C ALA A 27 6.89 7.52 4.38
N LYS A 28 6.32 8.34 5.28
CA LYS A 28 6.38 8.09 6.72
C LYS A 28 5.72 6.76 7.07
N ARG A 29 4.57 6.44 6.49
CA ARG A 29 3.84 5.21 6.80
C ARG A 29 4.58 3.96 6.31
N VAL A 30 5.20 4.03 5.13
CA VAL A 30 6.04 2.95 4.60
C VAL A 30 7.26 2.75 5.50
N TRP A 31 7.92 3.84 5.90
CA TRP A 31 9.05 3.79 6.83
C TRP A 31 8.65 3.19 8.19
N GLU A 32 7.51 3.60 8.77
CA GLU A 32 6.97 3.05 10.01
C GLU A 32 6.74 1.52 9.92
N HIS A 33 6.18 1.05 8.80
CA HIS A 33 5.95 -0.38 8.57
C HIS A 33 7.25 -1.15 8.35
N LYS A 34 8.22 -0.60 7.62
CA LYS A 34 9.52 -1.24 7.37
C LYS A 34 10.37 -1.39 8.62
N ASN A 35 10.33 -0.39 9.50
CA ASN A 35 11.06 -0.39 10.76
C ASN A 35 10.30 -1.11 11.89
N ALA A 36 9.21 -1.80 11.57
CA ALA A 36 8.37 -2.53 12.53
C ALA A 36 7.86 -1.68 13.70
N LEU A 37 7.76 -0.35 13.50
CA LEU A 37 7.32 0.60 14.52
C LEU A 37 5.81 0.61 14.72
N VAL A 38 5.09 -0.05 13.81
CA VAL A 38 3.67 -0.35 13.98
C VAL A 38 3.55 -1.79 14.45
N GLU A 39 3.30 -1.96 15.76
CA GLU A 39 2.92 -3.26 16.31
C GLU A 39 1.61 -3.74 15.67
N GLY A 40 1.57 -5.00 15.19
CA GLY A 40 0.35 -5.59 14.62
C GLY A 40 0.56 -6.55 13.46
N PHE A 41 -0.45 -6.62 12.58
CA PHE A 41 -0.56 -7.60 11.48
C PHE A 41 0.62 -7.52 10.49
N THR A 42 1.06 -6.32 10.12
CA THR A 42 2.11 -6.13 9.12
C THR A 42 3.48 -6.60 9.61
N ASN A 43 3.79 -6.42 10.89
CA ASN A 43 5.02 -6.95 11.51
C ASN A 43 4.97 -8.49 11.62
N ARG A 44 3.82 -9.05 12.06
CA ARG A 44 3.64 -10.52 12.18
C ARG A 44 3.81 -11.26 10.85
N TYR A 45 3.32 -10.68 9.74
CA TYR A 45 3.32 -11.32 8.42
C TYR A 45 4.40 -10.78 7.46
N ARG A 46 5.34 -9.96 7.95
CA ARG A 46 6.41 -9.33 7.16
C ARG A 46 5.91 -8.60 5.92
N VAL A 47 4.80 -7.89 6.05
CA VAL A 47 4.15 -7.17 4.94
C VAL A 47 4.81 -5.79 4.82
N HIS A 48 5.98 -5.74 4.17
CA HIS A 48 6.86 -4.56 4.14
C HIS A 48 7.09 -3.98 2.74
N HIS A 49 6.75 -4.71 1.68
CA HIS A 49 7.01 -4.25 0.31
C HIS A 49 5.85 -3.39 -0.17
N LEU A 50 6.12 -2.13 -0.51
CA LEU A 50 5.14 -1.28 -1.17
C LEU A 50 5.03 -1.72 -2.61
N VAL A 51 3.91 -2.33 -2.99
CA VAL A 51 3.72 -2.87 -4.35
C VAL A 51 2.77 -2.04 -5.20
N TYR A 52 2.05 -1.11 -4.57
CA TYR A 52 1.07 -0.25 -5.23
C TYR A 52 0.75 0.98 -4.38
N TYR A 53 0.50 2.12 -5.02
CA TYR A 53 -0.15 3.28 -4.40
C TYR A 53 -0.91 4.12 -5.42
N GLU A 54 -1.95 4.83 -4.98
CA GLU A 54 -2.60 5.90 -5.74
C GLU A 54 -2.59 7.16 -4.88
N LEU A 55 -2.14 8.28 -5.45
CA LEU A 55 -2.24 9.60 -4.83
C LEU A 55 -3.60 10.21 -5.17
N HIS A 56 -4.18 10.92 -4.21
CA HIS A 56 -5.46 11.60 -4.35
C HIS A 56 -5.35 13.05 -3.91
N GLU A 57 -6.23 13.90 -4.45
CA GLU A 57 -6.35 15.30 -4.06
C GLU A 57 -6.97 15.43 -2.66
N GLU A 58 -7.97 14.59 -2.38
CA GLU A 58 -8.76 14.64 -1.14
C GLU A 58 -8.69 13.33 -0.35
N MET A 59 -8.70 13.43 0.98
CA MET A 59 -8.65 12.26 1.86
C MET A 59 -9.90 11.37 1.69
N GLU A 60 -11.06 11.97 1.45
CA GLU A 60 -12.31 11.23 1.25
C GLU A 60 -12.28 10.34 0.00
N LEU A 61 -11.61 10.80 -1.06
CA LEU A 61 -11.40 10.03 -2.29
C LEU A 61 -10.51 8.82 -2.00
N ALA A 62 -9.40 9.04 -1.28
CA ALA A 62 -8.49 7.96 -0.89
C ALA A 62 -9.17 6.91 0.01
N ILE A 63 -9.99 7.35 0.98
CA ILE A 63 -10.76 6.46 1.85
C ILE A 63 -11.80 5.67 1.05
N SER A 64 -12.51 6.33 0.13
CA SER A 64 -13.51 5.66 -0.71
C SER A 64 -12.86 4.62 -1.61
N ARG A 65 -11.70 4.95 -2.18
CA ARG A 65 -10.90 4.03 -2.99
C ARG A 65 -10.41 2.83 -2.20
N GLU A 66 -9.89 3.05 -0.99
CA GLU A 66 -9.48 1.99 -0.07
C GLU A 66 -10.64 1.01 0.24
N LYS A 67 -11.83 1.55 0.53
CA LYS A 67 -13.04 0.73 0.78
C LYS A 67 -13.43 -0.08 -0.45
N GLN A 68 -13.33 0.47 -1.66
CA GLN A 68 -13.59 -0.27 -2.90
C GLN A 68 -12.59 -1.42 -3.06
N ILE A 69 -11.28 -1.12 -2.98
CA ILE A 69 -10.22 -2.10 -3.15
C ILE A 69 -10.38 -3.22 -2.12
N LYS A 70 -10.66 -2.91 -0.85
CA LYS A 70 -10.87 -3.94 0.19
C LYS A 70 -11.96 -4.94 -0.19
N LYS A 71 -13.07 -4.49 -0.80
CA LYS A 71 -14.19 -5.32 -1.25
C LYS A 71 -13.89 -6.15 -2.52
N TRP A 72 -12.83 -5.83 -3.26
CA TRP A 72 -12.50 -6.55 -4.48
C TRP A 72 -12.03 -7.99 -4.22
N LYS A 73 -12.34 -8.85 -5.19
CA LYS A 73 -11.77 -10.18 -5.31
C LYS A 73 -10.25 -10.08 -5.37
N ARG A 74 -9.57 -11.10 -4.84
CA ARG A 74 -8.11 -11.16 -4.83
C ARG A 74 -7.53 -11.02 -6.25
N ALA A 75 -8.09 -11.71 -7.24
CA ALA A 75 -7.63 -11.65 -8.63
C ALA A 75 -7.55 -10.20 -9.16
N TRP A 76 -8.57 -9.39 -8.92
CA TRP A 76 -8.60 -7.99 -9.38
C TRP A 76 -7.55 -7.12 -8.71
N LYS A 77 -7.23 -7.39 -7.43
CA LYS A 77 -6.13 -6.71 -6.73
C LYS A 77 -4.79 -7.05 -7.39
N LEU A 78 -4.57 -8.33 -7.72
CA LEU A 78 -3.35 -8.78 -8.37
C LEU A 78 -3.22 -8.18 -9.77
N GLU A 79 -4.28 -8.23 -10.59
CA GLU A 79 -4.30 -7.60 -11.92
C GLU A 79 -4.00 -6.10 -11.85
N MET A 80 -4.55 -5.39 -10.87
CA MET A 80 -4.29 -3.97 -10.67
C MET A 80 -2.83 -3.69 -10.30
N ILE A 81 -2.25 -4.49 -9.39
CA ILE A 81 -0.83 -4.39 -9.01
C ILE A 81 0.04 -4.69 -10.24
N GLU A 82 -0.20 -5.79 -10.94
CA GLU A 82 0.62 -6.25 -12.07
C GLU A 82 0.55 -5.32 -13.29
N LYS A 83 -0.57 -4.58 -13.46
CA LYS A 83 -0.69 -3.54 -14.49
C LYS A 83 0.28 -2.37 -14.29
N GLN A 84 0.64 -2.04 -13.05
CA GLN A 84 1.54 -0.92 -12.74
C GLN A 84 2.94 -1.39 -12.33
N ASN A 85 3.04 -2.59 -11.76
CA ASN A 85 4.24 -3.14 -11.15
C ASN A 85 4.29 -4.65 -11.39
N SER A 86 4.48 -5.05 -12.66
CA SER A 86 4.53 -6.45 -13.09
C SER A 86 5.59 -7.29 -12.36
N ASP A 87 6.69 -6.65 -11.99
CA ASP A 87 7.83 -7.28 -11.31
C ASP A 87 7.70 -7.27 -9.79
N TRP A 88 6.62 -6.69 -9.24
CA TRP A 88 6.37 -6.58 -7.80
C TRP A 88 7.54 -5.91 -7.05
N ARG A 89 8.18 -4.93 -7.70
CA ARG A 89 9.26 -4.14 -7.10
C ARG A 89 8.76 -3.41 -5.87
N ASP A 90 9.64 -3.22 -4.90
CA ASP A 90 9.32 -2.43 -3.72
C ASP A 90 9.41 -0.93 -4.05
N LEU A 91 8.26 -0.32 -4.32
CA LEU A 91 8.11 1.07 -4.73
C LEU A 91 8.44 2.08 -3.61
N SER A 92 8.84 1.60 -2.42
CA SER A 92 9.20 2.47 -1.31
C SER A 92 10.29 3.50 -1.65
N GLU A 93 11.21 3.16 -2.57
CA GLU A 93 12.30 4.05 -3.00
C GLU A 93 11.77 5.23 -3.83
N GLU A 94 10.62 5.08 -4.49
CA GLU A 94 10.00 6.13 -5.31
C GLU A 94 9.27 7.18 -4.47
N VAL A 95 8.99 6.86 -3.20
CA VAL A 95 8.23 7.70 -2.27
C VAL A 95 9.08 8.19 -1.08
N SER A 96 10.37 7.84 -1.05
CA SER A 96 11.31 8.18 0.03
C SER A 96 11.89 9.58 -0.09
#